data_AF-A0A3C1EUG8-F1
#
_entry.id   AF-A0A3C1EUG8-F1
#
_cell.length_a   1.000
_cell.length_b   1.000
_cell.length_c   1.000
_cell.angle_alpha   90.00
_cell.angle_beta   90.00
_cell.angle_gamma   90.00
#
_symmetry.space_group_name_H-M   'P 1'
#
loop_
_entity.id
_entity.type
_entity.pdbx_description
1 polymer ?
#
loop_
_entity_poly.entity_id
_entity_poly.type
_entity_poly.pdbx_seq_one_letter_code
_entity_poly.pdbx_strand_id
1 'polypeptide(L)'
;MTPKKEVDILEQEQKIRPSKLDEIIGREQEKKTLKMMIDSAKKRSEVVDHILFYGPPGLGKTTFAMAIANEIGGGIRITSGPAI
;
A
#
# COMPACT_ATOMS: atom_id res chain seq x y z
N MET A 1 33.24 -11.34 -6.49
CA MET A 1 32.58 -12.28 -5.57
C MET A 1 31.30 -11.61 -5.07
N THR A 2 30.18 -11.93 -5.75
CA THR A 2 28.77 -11.83 -5.33
C THR A 2 28.20 -10.54 -4.70
N PRO A 3 27.43 -9.73 -5.47
CA PRO A 3 26.40 -8.81 -4.96
C PRO A 3 25.03 -9.50 -4.76
N LYS A 4 24.98 -10.85 -4.83
CA LYS A 4 23.73 -11.62 -4.89
C LYS A 4 22.94 -11.63 -3.57
N LYS A 5 23.62 -11.47 -2.43
CA LYS A 5 23.03 -11.59 -1.09
C LYS A 5 22.18 -10.39 -0.68
N GLU A 6 22.47 -9.20 -1.19
CA GLU A 6 21.81 -7.94 -0.77
C GLU A 6 20.53 -7.70 -1.56
N VAL A 7 20.51 -8.12 -2.83
CA VAL A 7 19.31 -8.13 -3.68
C VAL A 7 18.27 -9.11 -3.16
N ASP A 8 18.69 -10.32 -2.76
CA ASP A 8 17.80 -11.36 -2.20
C ASP A 8 17.05 -10.89 -0.94
N ILE A 9 17.69 -10.11 -0.06
CA ILE A 9 17.07 -9.64 1.20
C ILE A 9 15.97 -8.61 0.91
N LEU A 10 16.21 -7.67 -0.01
CA LEU A 10 15.22 -6.65 -0.38
C LEU A 10 13.99 -7.29 -1.08
N GLU A 11 14.21 -8.29 -1.93
CA GLU A 11 13.13 -9.06 -2.57
C GLU A 11 12.33 -9.89 -1.55
N GLN A 12 13.00 -10.46 -0.55
CA GLN A 12 12.34 -11.17 0.55
C GLN A 12 11.55 -10.21 1.46
N GLU A 13 12.08 -9.02 1.75
CA GLU A 13 11.38 -8.00 2.53
C GLU A 13 10.13 -7.48 1.82
N GLN A 14 10.18 -7.37 0.48
CA GLN A 14 8.99 -7.08 -0.34
C GLN A 14 7.95 -8.20 -0.24
N LYS A 15 8.36 -9.47 -0.21
CA LYS A 15 7.44 -10.62 -0.05
C LYS A 15 6.73 -10.66 1.31
N ILE A 16 7.29 -10.08 2.36
CA ILE A 16 6.69 -10.09 3.72
C ILE A 16 5.61 -9.00 3.85
N ARG A 17 5.61 -7.98 3.00
CA ARG A 17 4.60 -6.92 3.05
C ARG A 17 3.28 -7.45 2.50
N PRO A 18 2.16 -7.28 3.23
CA PRO A 18 0.86 -7.71 2.76
C PRO A 18 0.52 -7.00 1.44
N SER A 19 0.09 -7.78 0.47
CA SER A 19 -0.26 -7.34 -0.87
C SER A 19 -1.74 -6.96 -0.98
N LYS A 20 -2.59 -7.48 -0.10
CA LYS A 20 -4.03 -7.18 -0.05
C LYS A 20 -4.42 -6.47 1.24
N LEU A 21 -5.52 -5.72 1.22
CA LEU A 21 -6.04 -5.07 2.42
C LEU A 21 -6.35 -6.09 3.52
N ASP A 22 -6.84 -7.27 3.15
CA ASP A 22 -7.21 -8.33 4.10
C ASP A 22 -6.02 -9.03 4.77
N GLU A 23 -4.83 -8.93 4.18
CA GLU A 23 -3.60 -9.46 4.76
C GLU A 23 -3.02 -8.52 5.84
N ILE A 24 -3.54 -7.29 5.96
CA ILE A 24 -3.14 -6.34 7.00
C ILE A 24 -3.79 -6.73 8.33
N ILE A 25 -2.95 -7.02 9.31
CA ILE A 25 -3.36 -7.41 10.66
C ILE A 25 -3.87 -6.17 11.42
N GLY A 26 -5.09 -6.25 11.97
CA GLY A 26 -5.75 -5.16 12.68
C GLY A 26 -6.24 -4.05 11.74
N ARG A 27 -6.41 -2.83 12.27
CA ARG A 27 -6.86 -1.65 11.49
C ARG A 27 -8.20 -1.85 10.78
N GLU A 28 -9.14 -2.54 11.44
CA GLU A 28 -10.42 -2.94 10.84
C GLU A 28 -11.25 -1.76 10.34
N GLN A 29 -11.22 -0.64 11.05
CA GLN A 29 -11.93 0.57 10.65
C GLN A 29 -11.34 1.15 9.36
N GLU A 30 -10.02 1.30 9.29
CA GLU A 30 -9.32 1.80 8.11
C GLU A 30 -9.51 0.87 6.91
N LYS A 31 -9.39 -0.46 7.10
CA LYS A 31 -9.66 -1.46 6.07
C LYS A 31 -11.10 -1.35 5.54
N LYS A 32 -12.08 -1.23 6.42
CA LYS A 32 -13.50 -1.09 6.04
C LYS A 32 -13.75 0.17 5.23
N THR A 33 -13.22 1.32 5.67
CA THR A 33 -13.36 2.59 4.94
C THR A 33 -12.71 2.50 3.56
N LEU A 34 -11.49 1.98 3.46
CA LEU A 34 -10.77 1.84 2.20
C LEU A 34 -11.51 0.90 1.22
N LYS A 35 -12.00 -0.25 1.70
CA LYS A 35 -12.82 -1.16 0.90
C LYS A 35 -14.06 -0.46 0.35
N MET A 36 -14.79 0.26 1.21
CA MET A 36 -15.99 1.00 0.80
C MET A 36 -15.67 2.07 -0.26
N MET A 37 -14.56 2.81 -0.14
CA MET A 37 -14.11 3.79 -1.13
C MET A 37 -13.76 3.12 -2.47
N ILE A 38 -12.97 2.05 -2.43
CA ILE A 38 -12.55 1.29 -3.62
C ILE A 38 -13.76 0.69 -4.34
N ASP A 39 -14.65 0.03 -3.61
CA ASP A 39 -15.86 -0.59 -4.17
C ASP A 39 -16.79 0.44 -4.80
N SER A 40 -16.89 1.63 -4.19
CA SER A 40 -17.70 2.73 -4.71
C SER A 40 -17.12 3.28 -6.02
N ALA A 41 -15.80 3.49 -6.08
CA ALA A 41 -15.12 3.94 -7.29
C ALA A 41 -15.23 2.90 -8.42
N LYS A 42 -15.00 1.61 -8.10
CA LYS A 42 -15.17 0.49 -9.05
C LYS A 42 -16.58 0.42 -9.63
N LYS A 43 -17.62 0.55 -8.79
CA LYS A 43 -19.02 0.54 -9.26
C LYS A 43 -19.33 1.69 -10.22
N ARG A 44 -18.71 2.85 -10.03
CA ARG A 44 -18.88 4.02 -10.91
C ARG A 44 -17.94 4.02 -12.11
N SER A 45 -17.01 3.06 -12.22
CA SER A 45 -15.92 3.07 -13.19
C SER A 45 -15.08 4.37 -13.12
N GLU A 46 -14.88 4.87 -11.90
CA GLU A 46 -14.12 6.09 -11.60
C GLU A 46 -12.83 5.77 -10.85
N VAL A 47 -11.97 6.78 -10.70
CA VAL A 47 -10.77 6.69 -9.86
C VAL A 47 -11.15 6.74 -8.37
N VAL A 48 -10.33 6.10 -7.53
CA VAL A 48 -10.45 6.25 -6.07
C VAL A 48 -10.07 7.67 -5.68
N ASP A 49 -10.82 8.27 -4.77
CA ASP A 49 -10.54 9.60 -4.23
C ASP A 49 -9.14 9.69 -3.60
N HIS A 50 -8.61 10.90 -3.50
CA HIS A 50 -7.31 11.13 -2.86
C HIS A 50 -7.34 10.73 -1.38
N ILE A 51 -6.35 9.94 -0.95
CA ILE A 51 -6.22 9.44 0.43
C ILE A 51 -4.95 10.02 1.06
N LEU A 52 -5.07 10.58 2.27
CA LEU A 52 -3.95 11.02 3.08
C LEU A 52 -3.82 10.15 4.33
N PHE A 53 -2.73 9.41 4.43
CA PHE A 53 -2.38 8.69 5.66
C PHE A 53 -1.55 9.59 6.58
N TYR A 54 -2.00 9.79 7.81
CA TYR A 54 -1.27 10.55 8.84
C TYR A 54 -0.84 9.66 10.02
N GLY A 55 0.04 10.19 10.88
CA GLY A 55 0.43 9.58 12.15
C GLY A 55 1.92 9.17 12.24
N PRO A 56 2.34 8.60 13.38
CA PRO A 56 3.73 8.18 13.64
C PRO A 56 4.35 7.27 12.57
N PRO A 57 5.70 7.24 12.49
CA PRO A 57 6.42 6.28 11.65
C PRO A 57 6.14 4.83 12.10
N GLY A 58 6.27 3.87 11.18
CA GLY A 58 6.10 2.45 11.49
C GLY A 58 4.65 1.92 11.49
N LEU A 59 3.65 2.78 11.24
CA LEU A 59 2.24 2.38 11.22
C LEU A 59 1.75 1.76 9.88
N GLY A 60 2.67 1.40 8.98
CA GLY A 60 2.31 0.71 7.74
C GLY A 60 1.63 1.57 6.67
N LYS A 61 1.81 2.90 6.67
CA LYS A 61 1.20 3.80 5.65
C LYS A 61 1.56 3.40 4.22
N THR A 62 2.84 3.15 3.97
CA THR A 62 3.33 2.67 2.67
C THR A 62 2.76 1.29 2.33
N THR A 63 2.58 0.43 3.34
CA THR A 63 1.95 -0.88 3.17
C THR A 63 0.49 -0.76 2.73
N PHE A 64 -0.28 0.14 3.35
CA PHE A 64 -1.65 0.43 2.91
C PHE A 64 -1.69 0.98 1.48
N ALA A 65 -0.79 1.89 1.11
CA ALA A 65 -0.72 2.41 -0.25
C ALA A 65 -0.48 1.30 -1.29
N MET A 66 0.41 0.35 -0.98
CA MET A 66 0.67 -0.82 -1.82
C MET A 66 -0.56 -1.72 -1.96
N ALA A 67 -1.24 -2.00 -0.84
CA ALA A 67 -2.45 -2.82 -0.82
C ALA A 67 -3.58 -2.17 -1.63
N ILE A 68 -3.75 -0.84 -1.53
CA ILE A 68 -4.74 -0.10 -2.33
C ILE A 68 -4.43 -0.22 -3.82
N ALA A 69 -3.16 -0.04 -4.22
CA ALA A 69 -2.75 -0.15 -5.62
C ALA A 69 -3.07 -1.54 -6.21
N ASN A 70 -2.82 -2.60 -5.44
CA ASN A 70 -3.18 -3.97 -5.83
C ASN A 70 -4.70 -4.17 -5.93
N GLU A 71 -5.48 -3.64 -4.98
CA GLU A 71 -6.94 -3.75 -4.99
C GLU A 71 -7.59 -3.04 -6.18
N ILE A 72 -7.06 -1.89 -6.59
CA ILE A 72 -7.55 -1.16 -7.78
C ILE A 72 -7.00 -1.74 -9.09
N GLY A 73 -6.03 -2.67 -9.04
CA GLY A 73 -5.36 -3.22 -10.22
C GLY A 73 -4.47 -2.21 -10.95
N GLY A 74 -3.96 -1.20 -10.23
CA GLY A 74 -3.20 -0.07 -10.79
C GLY A 74 -1.71 -0.13 -10.44
N GLY A 75 -0.90 0.61 -11.20
CA GLY A 75 0.52 0.81 -10.87
C GLY A 75 0.69 1.78 -9.70
N ILE A 76 1.72 1.56 -8.87
CA ILE A 76 2.12 2.47 -7.80
C ILE A 76 3.42 3.19 -8.16
N ARG A 77 3.44 4.52 -7.98
CA ARG A 77 4.65 5.33 -8.07
C ARG A 77 4.94 5.92 -6.70
N ILE A 78 6.06 5.52 -6.09
CA ILE A 78 6.49 6.01 -4.79
C ILE A 78 7.44 7.18 -5.00
N THR A 79 7.20 8.29 -4.31
CA THR A 79 8.09 9.45 -4.25
C THR A 79 8.18 9.95 -2.82
N SER A 80 9.35 10.43 -2.42
CA SER A 80 9.46 11.28 -1.24
C SER A 80 9.02 12.70 -1.59
N GLY A 81 8.55 13.43 -0.57
CA GLY A 81 8.38 14.88 -0.67
C GLY A 81 9.73 15.57 -0.88
N PRO A 82 9.72 16.84 -1.35
CA PRO A 82 10.95 17.58 -1.52
C PRO A 82 11.67 17.69 -0.18
N ALA A 83 12.92 17.25 -0.13
CA ALA A 83 13.82 17.49 0.98
C ALA A 83 14.29 18.95 0.86
N ILE A 84 13.52 19.87 1.46
CA ILE A 84 13.89 21.28 1.60
C ILE A 84 14.06 21.54 3.08
#